data_AF-A0A7C6HWE5-F1
#
_entry.id   AF-A0A7C6HWE5-F1
#
_cell.length_a   1.000
_cell.length_b   1.000
_cell.length_c   1.000
_cell.angle_alpha   90.00
_cell.angle_beta   90.00
_cell.angle_gamma   90.00
#
_symmetry.space_group_name_H-M   'P 1'
#
loop_
_entity.id
_entity.type
_entity.pdbx_description
1 polymer ?
#
loop_
_entity_poly.entity_id
_entity_poly.type
_entity_poly.pdbx_seq_one_letter_code
_entity_poly.pdbx_strand_id
1 'polypeptide(L)'
;LYKNITLLSFKTMAFGIDFFVILFYTIYFFHPNVAAKLVEGKLQYLLDAGAGILAVILYGLLILFINDAFPRISNILNLIITFIGVGIALPFTIGLLTPVIQIFNNGFTFNGDIILSQNHMLNLFLKYIILGIIALPIWRYRMNKLEEF
;
A
#
# COMPACT_ATOMS: atom_id res chain seq x y z
N LEU A 1 -9.09 26.63 -5.01
CA LEU A 1 -9.57 25.62 -4.03
C LEU A 1 -9.57 24.20 -4.63
N TYR A 2 -10.36 23.94 -5.68
CA TYR A 2 -10.48 22.61 -6.32
C TYR A 2 -9.13 22.00 -6.74
N LYS A 3 -8.28 22.76 -7.45
CA LYS A 3 -6.92 22.32 -7.85
C LYS A 3 -6.05 21.85 -6.67
N ASN A 4 -6.12 22.54 -5.52
CA ASN A 4 -5.31 22.21 -4.35
C ASN A 4 -5.84 20.98 -3.61
N ILE A 5 -7.17 20.83 -3.53
CA ILE A 5 -7.82 19.63 -2.97
C ILE A 5 -7.50 18.43 -3.85
N THR A 6 -7.65 18.54 -5.17
CA THR A 6 -7.31 17.50 -6.13
C THR A 6 -5.83 17.10 -6.04
N LEU A 7 -4.91 18.07 -5.98
CA LEU A 7 -3.47 17.81 -5.83
C LEU A 7 -3.16 17.10 -4.51
N LEU A 8 -3.75 17.55 -3.40
CA LEU A 8 -3.59 16.93 -2.08
C LEU A 8 -4.12 15.49 -2.08
N SER A 9 -5.34 15.27 -2.56
CA SER A 9 -5.93 13.92 -2.67
C SER A 9 -5.07 12.99 -3.52
N PHE A 10 -4.51 13.49 -4.63
CA PHE A 10 -3.61 12.72 -5.48
C PHE A 10 -2.25 12.44 -4.84
N LYS A 11 -1.67 13.39 -4.09
CA LYS A 11 -0.47 13.15 -3.27
C LYS A 11 -0.76 12.11 -2.18
N THR A 12 -1.90 12.19 -1.50
CA THR A 12 -2.31 11.20 -0.51
C THR A 12 -2.53 9.82 -1.12
N MET A 13 -3.09 9.73 -2.34
CA MET A 13 -3.22 8.45 -3.06
C MET A 13 -1.89 7.85 -3.49
N ALA A 14 -0.93 8.69 -3.91
CA ALA A 14 0.41 8.23 -4.33
C ALA A 14 1.16 7.46 -3.22
N PHE A 15 0.92 7.84 -1.96
CA PHE A 15 1.47 7.19 -0.77
C PHE A 15 0.42 6.40 0.03
N GLY A 16 -0.80 6.28 -0.48
CA GLY A 16 -1.94 5.73 0.25
C GLY A 16 -1.76 4.26 0.62
N ILE A 17 -1.08 3.48 -0.23
CA ILE A 17 -0.72 2.09 0.06
C ILE A 17 0.29 2.03 1.22
N ASP A 18 1.30 2.90 1.21
CA ASP A 18 2.31 2.94 2.28
C ASP A 18 1.66 3.30 3.61
N PHE A 19 0.77 4.29 3.61
CA PHE A 19 0.02 4.69 4.80
C PHE A 19 -0.92 3.59 5.28
N PHE A 20 -1.61 2.91 4.37
CA PHE A 20 -2.46 1.76 4.72
C PHE A 20 -1.64 0.63 5.32
N VAL A 21 -0.49 0.29 4.73
CA VAL A 21 0.40 -0.77 5.23
C VAL A 21 0.95 -0.39 6.60
N ILE A 22 1.45 0.84 6.78
CA ILE A 22 1.99 1.30 8.07
C ILE A 22 0.90 1.29 9.14
N LEU A 23 -0.29 1.81 8.83
CA LEU A 23 -1.42 1.85 9.76
C LEU A 23 -1.90 0.43 10.09
N PHE A 24 -2.03 -0.43 9.09
CA PHE A 24 -2.45 -1.82 9.28
C PHE A 24 -1.43 -2.61 10.11
N TYR A 25 -0.13 -2.50 9.83
CA TYR A 25 0.91 -3.17 10.62
C TYR A 25 1.00 -2.63 12.04
N THR A 26 0.87 -1.32 12.23
CA THR A 26 0.86 -0.72 13.58
C THR A 26 -0.35 -1.23 14.37
N ILE A 27 -1.51 -1.35 13.74
CA ILE A 27 -2.70 -1.86 14.41
C ILE A 27 -2.60 -3.37 14.68
N TYR A 28 -2.12 -4.15 13.70
CA TYR A 28 -1.99 -5.60 13.78
C TYR A 28 -0.93 -6.07 14.78
N PHE A 29 0.24 -5.42 14.80
CA PHE A 29 1.36 -5.79 15.67
C PHE A 29 1.06 -5.48 17.15
N PHE A 30 0.30 -4.42 17.41
CA PHE A 30 -0.10 -4.08 18.77
C PHE A 30 -1.25 -4.97 19.25
N HIS A 31 -2.24 -5.31 18.40
CA HIS A 31 -3.33 -6.22 18.79
C HIS A 31 -3.89 -7.06 17.60
N PRO A 32 -3.82 -8.40 17.63
CA PRO A 32 -4.26 -9.25 16.51
C PRO A 32 -5.78 -9.34 16.27
N ASN A 33 -6.63 -8.51 16.90
CA ASN A 33 -8.10 -8.54 16.75
C ASN A 33 -8.76 -7.17 17.00
N VAL A 34 -8.37 -6.16 16.21
CA VAL A 34 -8.81 -4.77 16.43
C VAL A 34 -10.30 -4.55 16.11
N ALA A 35 -10.84 -5.23 15.10
CA ALA A 35 -12.24 -5.04 14.69
C ALA A 35 -13.26 -5.53 15.74
N ALA A 36 -13.00 -6.66 16.41
CA ALA A 36 -13.91 -7.24 17.40
C ALA A 36 -13.91 -6.50 18.75
N LYS A 37 -12.83 -5.77 19.06
CA LYS A 37 -12.59 -5.19 20.39
C LYS A 37 -12.69 -3.67 20.47
N LEU A 38 -12.80 -2.98 19.33
CA LEU A 38 -13.10 -1.54 19.28
C LEU A 38 -14.48 -1.23 19.89
N VAL A 39 -15.40 -2.21 19.82
CA VAL A 39 -16.74 -2.17 20.43
C VAL A 39 -16.67 -2.31 21.96
N GLU A 40 -15.59 -2.87 22.52
CA GLU A 40 -15.43 -3.08 23.97
C GLU A 40 -14.99 -1.83 24.76
N GLY A 41 -14.82 -0.67 24.09
CA GLY A 41 -14.60 0.63 24.77
C GLY A 41 -13.22 0.80 25.44
N LYS A 42 -12.21 0.01 25.07
CA LYS A 42 -10.87 0.08 25.68
C LYS A 42 -10.04 1.23 25.09
N LEU A 43 -9.64 2.19 25.93
CA LEU A 43 -8.79 3.35 25.61
C LEU A 43 -7.50 2.98 24.85
N GLN A 44 -7.00 1.76 25.06
CA GLN A 44 -5.82 1.22 24.40
C GLN A 44 -5.92 1.23 22.87
N TYR A 45 -7.11 1.00 22.29
CA TYR A 45 -7.29 1.04 20.83
C TYR A 45 -7.27 2.47 20.25
N LEU A 46 -7.70 3.46 21.03
CA LEU A 46 -7.56 4.87 20.66
C LEU A 46 -6.07 5.25 20.60
N LEU A 47 -5.28 4.74 21.55
CA LEU A 47 -3.83 4.93 21.58
C LEU A 47 -3.14 4.24 20.40
N ASP A 48 -3.54 3.02 20.04
CA ASP A 48 -2.99 2.29 18.88
C ASP A 48 -3.33 3.00 17.55
N ALA A 49 -4.57 3.48 17.39
CA ALA A 49 -4.95 4.29 16.24
C ALA A 49 -4.14 5.59 16.20
N GLY A 50 -3.93 6.24 17.35
CA GLY A 50 -3.07 7.40 17.49
C GLY A 50 -1.62 7.10 17.08
N ALA A 51 -1.06 5.98 17.52
CA ALA A 51 0.29 5.53 17.16
C ALA A 51 0.40 5.26 15.65
N GLY A 52 -0.61 4.64 15.03
CA GLY A 52 -0.66 4.43 13.58
C GLY A 52 -0.68 5.74 12.79
N ILE A 53 -1.50 6.71 13.22
CA ILE A 53 -1.52 8.05 12.61
C ILE A 53 -0.17 8.75 12.76
N LEU A 54 0.44 8.70 13.95
CA LEU A 54 1.77 9.27 14.18
C LEU A 54 2.83 8.61 13.30
N ALA A 55 2.82 7.28 13.15
CA ALA A 55 3.73 6.56 12.29
C ALA A 55 3.60 6.97 10.82
N VAL A 56 2.37 7.18 10.34
CA VAL A 56 2.09 7.70 8.99
C VAL A 56 2.67 9.11 8.80
N ILE A 57 2.48 10.00 9.76
CA ILE A 57 3.03 11.38 9.71
C ILE A 57 4.56 11.34 9.70
N LEU A 58 5.17 10.56 10.60
CA LEU A 58 6.63 10.42 10.69
C LEU A 58 7.22 9.85 9.41
N TYR A 59 6.60 8.82 8.83
CA TYR A 59 6.99 8.27 7.55
C TYR A 59 6.93 9.32 6.43
N GLY A 60 5.84 10.09 6.36
CA GLY A 60 5.68 11.17 5.39
C GLY A 60 6.78 12.23 5.51
N LEU A 61 7.10 12.67 6.73
CA LEU A 61 8.18 13.64 6.95
C LEU A 61 9.56 13.06 6.59
N LEU A 62 9.81 11.80 6.94
CA LEU A 62 11.07 11.13 6.68
C LEU A 62 11.33 10.95 5.19
N ILE A 63 10.31 10.55 4.40
CA ILE A 63 10.50 10.37 2.96
C ILE A 63 10.73 11.71 2.24
N LEU A 64 10.09 12.80 2.69
CA LEU A 64 10.35 14.14 2.18
C LEU A 64 11.78 14.58 2.51
N PHE A 65 12.19 14.40 3.77
CA PHE A 65 13.55 14.74 4.20
C PHE A 65 14.62 13.98 3.39
N ILE A 66 14.43 12.68 3.18
CA ILE A 66 15.36 11.88 2.35
C ILE A 66 15.33 12.33 0.90
N ASN A 67 14.17 12.72 0.37
CA ASN A 67 14.05 13.23 -0.99
C ASN A 67 14.86 14.52 -1.19
N ASP A 68 14.80 15.43 -0.23
CA ASP A 68 15.49 16.72 -0.30
C ASP A 68 17.00 16.57 -0.05
N ALA A 69 17.40 15.74 0.92
CA ALA A 69 18.80 15.54 1.29
C ALA A 69 19.55 14.60 0.32
N PHE A 70 18.89 13.55 -0.16
CA PHE A 70 19.51 12.47 -0.95
C PHE A 70 18.59 12.00 -2.09
N PRO A 71 18.39 12.80 -3.14
CA PRO A 71 17.40 12.50 -4.20
C PRO A 71 17.64 11.18 -4.92
N ARG A 72 18.91 10.80 -5.13
CA ARG A 72 19.25 9.49 -5.73
C ARG A 72 18.85 8.31 -4.84
N ILE A 73 19.04 8.44 -3.53
CA ILE A 73 18.68 7.40 -2.55
C ILE A 73 17.16 7.33 -2.42
N SER A 74 16.49 8.48 -2.31
CA SER A 74 15.03 8.59 -2.31
C SER A 74 14.40 7.89 -3.52
N ASN A 75 14.97 8.09 -4.70
CA ASN A 75 14.45 7.50 -5.93
C ASN A 75 14.46 5.96 -5.90
N ILE A 76 15.58 5.37 -5.45
CA ILE A 76 15.72 3.91 -5.33
C ILE A 76 14.81 3.37 -4.22
N LEU A 77 14.76 4.05 -3.06
CA LEU A 77 13.90 3.65 -1.95
C LEU A 77 12.42 3.68 -2.37
N ASN A 78 11.97 4.73 -3.05
CA ASN A 78 10.60 4.82 -3.56
C ASN A 78 10.27 3.71 -4.55
N LEU A 79 11.23 3.28 -5.37
CA LEU A 79 11.02 2.14 -6.27
C LEU A 79 10.79 0.85 -5.49
N ILE A 80 11.62 0.57 -4.48
CA ILE A 80 11.50 -0.62 -3.61
C ILE A 80 10.17 -0.61 -2.86
N ILE A 81 9.83 0.53 -2.24
CA ILE A 81 8.57 0.69 -1.49
C ILE A 81 7.37 0.49 -2.42
N THR A 82 7.41 1.07 -3.61
CA THR A 82 6.34 0.90 -4.61
C THR A 82 6.20 -0.56 -5.02
N PHE A 83 7.31 -1.27 -5.25
CA PHE A 83 7.29 -2.68 -5.61
C PHE A 83 6.63 -3.54 -4.52
N ILE A 84 7.00 -3.32 -3.25
CA ILE A 84 6.40 -3.99 -2.09
C ILE A 84 4.91 -3.64 -1.99
N GLY A 85 4.58 -2.35 -2.11
CA GLY A 85 3.21 -1.85 -2.03
C GLY A 85 2.29 -2.47 -3.08
N VAL A 86 2.74 -2.57 -4.34
CA VAL A 86 1.99 -3.26 -5.41
C VAL A 86 1.83 -4.74 -5.10
N GLY A 87 2.87 -5.39 -4.56
CA GLY A 87 2.83 -6.80 -4.15
C GLY A 87 1.75 -7.11 -3.11
N ILE A 88 1.42 -6.15 -2.25
CA ILE A 88 0.36 -6.27 -1.24
C ILE A 88 -1.00 -5.82 -1.80
N ALA A 89 -1.03 -4.66 -2.45
CA ALA A 89 -2.26 -4.02 -2.90
C ALA A 89 -2.96 -4.78 -4.02
N LEU A 90 -2.21 -5.40 -4.93
CA LEU A 90 -2.80 -6.11 -6.07
C LEU A 90 -3.59 -7.36 -5.63
N PRO A 91 -3.02 -8.32 -4.86
CA PRO A 91 -3.80 -9.43 -4.32
C PRO A 91 -4.97 -8.97 -3.44
N PHE A 92 -4.75 -7.94 -2.60
CA PHE A 92 -5.80 -7.40 -1.75
C PHE A 92 -6.99 -6.87 -2.57
N THR A 93 -6.72 -6.11 -3.63
CA THR A 93 -7.76 -5.56 -4.53
C THR A 93 -8.51 -6.67 -5.26
N ILE A 94 -7.81 -7.69 -5.77
CA ILE A 94 -8.46 -8.85 -6.41
C ILE A 94 -9.34 -9.59 -5.40
N GLY A 95 -8.87 -9.77 -4.17
CA GLY A 95 -9.66 -10.35 -3.08
C GLY A 95 -10.94 -9.56 -2.80
N LEU A 96 -10.86 -8.23 -2.70
CA LEU A 96 -12.03 -7.37 -2.52
C LEU A 96 -13.01 -7.40 -3.70
N LEU A 97 -12.51 -7.55 -4.93
CA LEU A 97 -13.34 -7.65 -6.13
C LEU A 97 -13.91 -9.05 -6.36
N THR A 98 -13.42 -10.07 -5.66
CA THR A 98 -13.83 -11.48 -5.84
C THR A 98 -15.36 -11.66 -5.72
N PRO A 99 -16.07 -11.09 -4.72
CA PRO A 99 -17.53 -11.20 -4.65
C PRO A 99 -18.25 -10.59 -5.85
N VAL A 100 -17.71 -9.49 -6.42
CA VAL A 100 -18.27 -8.85 -7.61
C VAL A 100 -18.05 -9.72 -8.84
N ILE A 101 -16.85 -10.30 -8.98
CA ILE A 101 -16.52 -11.20 -10.09
C ILE A 101 -17.40 -12.46 -10.02
N GLN A 102 -17.66 -12.97 -8.82
CA GLN A 102 -18.48 -14.15 -8.60
C GLN A 102 -19.93 -13.98 -9.09
N ILE A 103 -20.48 -12.75 -9.11
CA ILE A 103 -21.81 -12.47 -9.70
C ILE A 103 -21.85 -12.86 -11.19
N PHE A 104 -20.73 -12.68 -11.90
CA PHE A 104 -20.62 -12.97 -13.33
C PHE A 104 -20.03 -14.35 -13.62
N ASN A 105 -19.21 -14.87 -12.70
CA ASN A 105 -18.58 -16.18 -12.80
C ASN A 105 -18.58 -16.89 -11.44
N ASN A 106 -19.64 -17.67 -11.18
CA ASN A 106 -19.86 -18.38 -9.92
C ASN A 106 -18.72 -19.33 -9.52
N GLY A 107 -17.86 -19.75 -10.46
CA GLY A 107 -16.71 -20.62 -10.19
C GLY A 107 -15.41 -19.89 -9.83
N PHE A 108 -15.39 -18.56 -9.89
CA PHE A 108 -14.18 -17.79 -9.59
C PHE A 108 -13.89 -17.80 -8.09
N THR A 109 -12.68 -18.26 -7.73
CA THR A 109 -12.18 -18.22 -6.35
C THR A 109 -10.77 -17.64 -6.35
N PHE A 110 -10.49 -16.72 -5.43
CA PHE A 110 -9.18 -16.11 -5.28
C PHE A 110 -8.61 -16.44 -3.90
N ASN A 111 -7.53 -17.22 -3.89
CA ASN A 111 -6.90 -17.72 -2.65
C ASN A 111 -5.74 -16.85 -2.16
N GLY A 112 -5.66 -15.59 -2.61
CA GLY A 112 -4.58 -14.67 -2.23
C GLY A 112 -3.31 -14.79 -3.08
N ASP A 113 -3.26 -15.70 -4.04
CA ASP A 113 -2.13 -15.86 -4.95
C ASP A 113 -2.55 -15.81 -6.43
N ILE A 114 -1.67 -15.24 -7.25
CA ILE A 114 -1.85 -15.13 -8.70
C ILE A 114 -1.05 -16.27 -9.33
N ILE A 115 -1.75 -17.32 -9.79
CA ILE A 115 -1.15 -18.49 -10.41
C ILE A 115 -1.06 -18.24 -11.93
N LEU A 116 0.15 -17.96 -12.41
CA LEU A 116 0.50 -17.73 -13.81
C LEU A 116 1.09 -18.97 -14.48
N SER A 117 1.65 -19.89 -13.70
CA SER A 117 2.21 -21.15 -14.19
C SER A 117 2.06 -22.25 -13.13
N GLN A 118 1.99 -23.51 -13.57
CA GLN A 118 2.01 -24.66 -12.66
C GLN A 118 3.42 -24.97 -12.12
N ASN A 119 4.47 -24.52 -12.81
CA ASN A 119 5.83 -24.63 -12.30
C ASN A 119 6.08 -23.51 -11.27
N HIS A 120 6.41 -23.90 -10.03
CA HIS A 120 6.59 -22.95 -8.92
C HIS A 120 7.62 -21.84 -9.20
N MET A 121 8.80 -22.20 -9.71
CA MET A 121 9.87 -21.22 -9.98
C MET A 121 9.50 -20.27 -11.11
N LEU A 122 8.88 -20.80 -12.17
CA LEU A 122 8.40 -19.99 -13.28
C LEU A 122 7.25 -19.07 -12.83
N ASN A 123 6.35 -19.57 -11.97
CA ASN A 123 5.25 -18.79 -11.40
C ASN A 123 5.76 -17.59 -10.60
N LEU A 124 6.72 -17.82 -9.70
CA LEU A 124 7.34 -16.75 -8.91
C LEU A 124 8.03 -15.72 -9.80
N PHE A 125 8.80 -16.18 -10.79
CA PHE A 125 9.49 -15.29 -11.73
C PHE A 125 8.51 -14.39 -12.50
N LEU A 126 7.48 -14.99 -13.10
CA LEU A 126 6.46 -14.25 -13.85
C LEU A 126 5.70 -13.28 -12.94
N LYS A 127 5.37 -13.71 -11.71
CA LYS A 127 4.68 -12.88 -10.72
C LYS A 127 5.48 -11.63 -10.41
N TYR A 128 6.78 -11.75 -10.10
CA TYR A 128 7.61 -10.60 -9.79
C TYR A 128 7.87 -9.70 -11.01
N ILE A 129 7.93 -10.25 -12.22
CA ILE A 129 7.99 -9.45 -13.45
C ILE A 129 6.73 -8.59 -13.58
N ILE A 130 5.54 -9.18 -13.45
CA ILE A 130 4.27 -8.44 -13.58
C ILE A 130 4.18 -7.35 -12.50
N LEU A 131 4.51 -7.69 -11.25
CA LEU A 131 4.55 -6.71 -10.16
C LEU A 131 5.53 -5.57 -10.45
N GLY A 132 6.70 -5.89 -11.02
CA GLY A 132 7.68 -4.89 -11.44
C GLY A 132 7.15 -3.96 -12.53
N ILE A 133 6.52 -4.52 -13.57
CA ILE A 133 5.92 -3.75 -14.67
C ILE A 133 4.83 -2.81 -14.14
N ILE A 134 3.99 -3.27 -13.21
CA ILE A 134 2.94 -2.45 -12.59
C ILE A 134 3.54 -1.39 -11.65
N ALA A 135 4.63 -1.70 -10.94
CA ALA A 135 5.28 -0.78 -10.02
C ALA A 135 5.93 0.42 -10.73
N LEU A 136 6.45 0.24 -11.95
CA LEU A 136 7.13 1.31 -12.70
C LEU A 136 6.30 2.59 -12.91
N PRO A 137 5.07 2.54 -13.48
CA PRO A 137 4.25 3.75 -13.66
C PRO A 137 3.86 4.40 -12.33
N ILE A 138 3.60 3.59 -11.29
CA ILE A 138 3.24 4.08 -9.95
C ILE A 138 4.44 4.80 -9.31
N TRP A 139 5.63 4.22 -9.41
CA TRP A 139 6.87 4.80 -8.89
C TRP A 139 7.18 6.13 -9.59
N ARG A 140 7.08 6.16 -10.92
CA ARG A 140 7.28 7.38 -11.69
C ARG A 140 6.29 8.47 -11.29
N TYR A 141 5.04 8.10 -11.06
CA TYR A 141 4.02 9.03 -10.55
C TYR A 141 4.37 9.56 -9.16
N ARG A 142 4.81 8.69 -8.24
CA ARG A 142 5.26 9.09 -6.89
C ARG A 142 6.41 10.07 -6.92
N MET A 143 7.43 9.81 -7.74
CA MET A 143 8.58 10.72 -7.87
C MET A 143 8.17 12.09 -8.39
N ASN A 144 7.31 12.16 -9.43
CA ASN A 144 6.78 13.43 -9.91
C ASN A 144 6.07 14.21 -8.79
N LYS A 145 5.36 13.52 -7.88
CA LYS A 145 4.67 14.16 -6.75
C LYS A 145 5.59 14.64 -5.63
N LEU A 146 6.77 14.03 -5.49
CA LEU A 146 7.83 14.50 -4.61
C LEU A 146 8.62 15.67 -5.21
N GLU A 147 8.62 15.82 -6.54
CA GLU A 147 9.29 16.93 -7.24
C GLU A 147 8.39 18.16 -7.43
N GLU A 148 7.06 18.00 -7.42
CA GLU A 148 6.05 19.08 -7.50
C GLU A 148 5.94 19.91 -6.19
N PHE A 149 7.06 20.46 -5.68
CA PHE A 149 7.04 21.47 -4.62
C PHE A 149 6.79 22.88 -5.17
#